data_AF-A0A9D6N3B8-F1
#
_entry.id   AF-A0A9D6N3B8-F1
#
_cell.length_a   1.000
_cell.length_b   1.000
_cell.length_c   1.000
_cell.angle_alpha   90.00
_cell.angle_beta   90.00
_cell.angle_gamma   90.00
#
_symmetry.space_group_name_H-M   'P 1'
#
loop_
_entity.id
_entity.type
_entity.pdbx_description
1 polymer ?
#
loop_
_entity_poly.entity_id
_entity_poly.type
_entity_poly.pdbx_seq_one_letter_code
_entity_poly.pdbx_strand_id
1 'polypeptide(L)'
;MANEDMGDELRRLYDGCEGSFILLSFLAVAGCTAVVGFFKLIGIEFAQIAHLWRWGLIGVGVVVGAVAVFLQEKAKRGVQYAVKIEFSGRRAPEQALEVNLLAQSEEDARQQASQQAEEYLGQQGLAGSVQFYVAECRKLP
;
A
#
# COMPACT_ATOMS: atom_id res chain seq x y z
N MET A 1 -10.64 -21.71 1.06
CA MET A 1 -10.22 -21.85 -0.35
C MET A 1 -10.62 -20.67 -1.24
N ALA A 2 -11.06 -19.52 -0.70
CA ALA A 2 -11.36 -18.31 -1.50
C ALA A 2 -10.35 -17.16 -1.27
N ASN A 3 -9.28 -17.39 -0.50
CA ASN A 3 -8.32 -16.34 -0.11
C ASN A 3 -7.00 -16.39 -0.90
N GLU A 4 -6.67 -17.50 -1.56
CA GLU A 4 -5.45 -17.61 -2.36
C GLU A 4 -5.61 -16.92 -3.73
N ASP A 5 -6.79 -17.02 -4.35
CA ASP A 5 -7.05 -16.41 -5.67
C ASP A 5 -7.05 -14.87 -5.64
N MET A 6 -7.44 -14.26 -4.51
CA MET A 6 -7.53 -12.80 -4.36
C MET A 6 -6.16 -12.11 -4.28
N GLY A 7 -5.13 -12.81 -3.79
CA GLY A 7 -3.76 -12.31 -3.69
C GLY A 7 -3.10 -12.17 -5.07
N ASP A 8 -3.33 -13.14 -5.95
CA ASP A 8 -2.78 -13.15 -7.31
C ASP A 8 -3.51 -12.15 -8.22
N GLU A 9 -4.82 -11.92 -8.05
CA GLU A 9 -5.52 -10.83 -8.73
C GLU A 9 -5.04 -9.45 -8.30
N LEU A 10 -4.79 -9.24 -7.01
CA LEU A 10 -4.22 -7.99 -6.50
C LEU A 10 -2.80 -7.75 -7.03
N ARG A 11 -1.98 -8.80 -7.11
CA ARG A 11 -0.63 -8.73 -7.68
C ARG A 11 -0.67 -8.42 -9.17
N ARG A 12 -1.58 -9.06 -9.91
CA ARG A 12 -1.81 -8.82 -11.34
C ARG A 12 -2.36 -7.42 -11.63
N LEU A 13 -3.20 -6.88 -10.75
CA LEU A 13 -3.65 -5.48 -10.81
C LEU A 13 -2.51 -4.50 -10.49
N TYR A 14 -1.61 -4.85 -9.56
CA TYR A 14 -0.46 -4.02 -9.19
C TYR A 14 0.60 -3.96 -10.31
N ASP A 15 0.98 -5.11 -10.86
CA ASP A 15 1.89 -5.21 -12.02
C ASP A 15 1.26 -4.56 -13.26
N GLY A 16 -0.06 -4.68 -13.42
CA GLY A 16 -0.83 -3.98 -14.46
C GLY A 16 -0.80 -2.45 -14.29
N CYS A 17 -0.77 -1.94 -13.07
CA CYS A 17 -0.67 -0.51 -12.76
C CYS A 17 0.73 0.05 -13.05
N GLU A 18 1.82 -0.65 -12.69
CA GLU A 18 3.18 -0.25 -13.06
C GLU A 18 3.39 -0.23 -14.58
N GLY A 19 2.90 -1.28 -15.27
CA GLY A 19 2.94 -1.34 -16.73
C GLY A 19 2.14 -0.23 -17.39
N SER A 20 0.95 0.09 -16.85
CA SER A 20 0.10 1.18 -17.35
C SER A 20 0.70 2.56 -17.10
N PHE A 21 1.42 2.76 -15.99
CA PHE A 21 2.09 4.02 -15.67
C PHE A 21 3.27 4.31 -16.58
N ILE A 22 4.11 3.30 -16.82
CA ILE A 22 5.22 3.39 -17.76
C ILE A 22 4.66 3.68 -19.16
N LEU A 23 3.64 2.94 -19.59
CA LEU A 23 2.99 3.14 -20.88
C LEU A 23 2.38 4.54 -21.03
N LEU A 24 1.66 5.05 -20.00
CA LEU A 24 1.11 6.41 -19.98
C LEU A 24 2.20 7.49 -20.04
N SER A 25 3.32 7.27 -19.36
CA SER A 25 4.48 8.17 -19.40
C SER A 25 5.11 8.22 -20.79
N PHE A 26 5.30 7.06 -21.44
CA PHE A 26 5.75 6.99 -22.83
C PHE A 26 4.75 7.65 -23.80
N LEU A 27 3.45 7.43 -23.62
CA LEU A 27 2.39 8.05 -24.43
C LEU A 27 2.36 9.57 -24.26
N ALA A 28 2.54 10.08 -23.04
CA ALA A 28 2.61 11.52 -22.78
C ALA A 28 3.81 12.16 -23.47
N VAL A 29 5.01 11.56 -23.34
CA VAL A 29 6.23 12.04 -24.02
C VAL A 29 6.06 11.97 -25.55
N ALA A 30 5.54 10.85 -26.06
CA ALA A 30 5.27 10.67 -27.50
C ALA A 30 4.29 11.73 -28.02
N GLY A 31 3.20 11.98 -27.29
CA GLY A 31 2.23 13.03 -27.58
C GLY A 31 2.87 14.42 -27.62
N CYS A 32 3.70 14.76 -26.62
CA CYS A 32 4.42 16.02 -26.60
C CYS A 32 5.39 16.17 -27.80
N THR A 33 6.09 15.12 -28.20
CA THR A 33 6.96 15.15 -29.39
C THR A 33 6.18 15.23 -30.71
N ALA A 34 5.02 14.57 -30.82
CA ALA A 34 4.17 14.62 -32.01
C ALA A 34 3.62 16.02 -32.25
N VAL A 35 3.21 16.71 -31.20
CA VAL A 35 2.72 18.10 -31.26
C VAL A 35 3.82 19.05 -31.76
N VAL A 36 5.06 18.91 -31.27
CA VAL A 36 6.21 19.70 -31.76
C VAL A 36 6.50 19.42 -33.24
N GLY A 37 6.46 18.15 -33.64
CA GLY A 37 6.62 17.75 -35.05
C GLY A 37 5.54 18.33 -35.95
N PHE A 38 4.30 18.36 -35.49
CA PHE A 38 3.18 18.98 -36.19
C PHE A 38 3.38 20.49 -36.35
N PHE A 39 3.77 21.21 -35.29
CA PHE A 39 4.02 22.65 -35.38
C PHE A 39 5.15 23.00 -36.35
N LYS A 40 6.19 22.17 -36.43
CA LYS A 40 7.25 22.31 -37.43
C LYS A 40 6.73 22.15 -38.87
N LEU A 41 5.76 21.27 -39.10
CA LEU A 41 5.13 21.04 -40.40
C LEU A 41 4.28 22.22 -40.88
N ILE A 42 3.60 22.92 -39.98
CA ILE A 42 2.79 24.13 -40.29
C ILE A 42 3.60 25.43 -40.29
N GLY A 43 4.93 25.35 -40.24
CA GLY A 43 5.83 26.51 -40.38
C GLY A 43 5.92 27.39 -39.14
N ILE A 44 5.47 26.92 -37.97
CA ILE A 44 5.64 27.65 -36.70
C ILE A 44 7.06 27.45 -36.21
N GLU A 45 7.77 28.55 -35.97
CA GLU A 45 9.14 28.51 -35.48
C GLU A 45 9.23 27.92 -34.07
N PHE A 46 10.20 27.03 -33.87
CA PHE A 46 10.41 26.33 -32.59
C PHE A 46 10.56 27.30 -31.41
N ALA A 47 11.14 28.48 -31.63
CA ALA A 47 11.29 29.54 -30.63
C ALA A 47 9.94 29.97 -30.01
N GLN A 48 8.86 29.94 -30.79
CA GLN A 48 7.53 30.35 -30.34
C GLN A 48 6.83 29.27 -29.51
N ILE A 49 7.24 27.99 -29.60
CA ILE A 49 6.59 26.87 -28.90
C ILE A 49 7.48 26.24 -27.82
N ALA A 50 8.75 26.62 -27.74
CA ALA A 50 9.71 26.07 -26.77
C ALA A 50 9.25 26.26 -25.31
N HIS A 51 8.55 27.36 -25.03
CA HIS A 51 8.01 27.63 -23.70
C HIS A 51 6.86 26.66 -23.34
N LEU A 52 5.97 26.35 -24.28
CA LEU A 52 4.90 25.37 -24.09
C LEU A 52 5.45 23.97 -23.83
N TRP A 53 6.52 23.59 -24.54
CA TRP A 53 7.19 22.30 -24.33
C TRP A 53 7.82 22.20 -22.93
N ARG A 54 8.46 23.28 -22.47
CA ARG A 54 9.06 23.34 -21.13
C ARG A 54 8.00 23.20 -20.03
N TRP A 55 6.87 23.89 -20.14
CA TRP A 55 5.77 23.78 -19.17
C TRP A 55 5.08 22.40 -19.23
N GLY A 56 4.95 21.82 -20.42
CA GLY A 56 4.44 20.46 -20.60
C GLY A 56 5.28 19.42 -19.85
N LEU A 57 6.60 19.47 -19.99
CA LEU A 57 7.52 18.56 -19.29
C LEU A 57 7.46 18.73 -17.76
N ILE A 58 7.40 19.98 -17.28
CA ILE A 58 7.27 20.26 -15.85
C ILE A 58 5.95 19.69 -15.31
N GLY A 59 4.84 19.89 -16.02
CA GLY A 59 3.54 19.36 -15.64
C GLY A 59 3.54 17.83 -15.52
N VAL A 60 4.10 17.13 -16.52
CA VAL A 60 4.24 15.66 -16.48
C VAL A 60 5.09 15.22 -15.28
N GLY A 61 6.23 15.88 -15.05
CA GLY A 61 7.11 15.57 -13.91
C GLY A 61 6.42 15.73 -12.56
N VAL A 62 5.62 16.78 -12.36
CA VAL A 62 4.86 17.00 -11.12
C VAL A 62 3.80 15.93 -10.91
N VAL A 63 3.05 15.55 -11.95
CA VAL A 63 2.02 14.50 -11.85
C VAL A 63 2.65 13.14 -11.54
N VAL A 64 3.74 12.78 -12.23
CA VAL A 64 4.53 11.57 -11.96
C VAL A 64 5.04 11.56 -10.52
N GLY A 65 5.61 12.67 -10.05
CA GLY A 65 6.10 12.80 -8.67
C GLY A 65 5.01 12.66 -7.62
N ALA A 66 3.86 13.34 -7.81
CA ALA A 66 2.73 13.27 -6.89
C ALA A 66 2.14 11.85 -6.80
N VAL A 67 2.00 11.16 -7.94
CA VAL A 67 1.52 9.77 -7.97
C VAL A 67 2.52 8.83 -7.31
N ALA A 68 3.83 9.00 -7.53
CA ALA A 68 4.86 8.19 -6.89
C ALA A 68 4.84 8.34 -5.36
N VAL A 69 4.69 9.56 -4.85
CA VAL A 69 4.53 9.83 -3.40
C VAL A 69 3.25 9.17 -2.88
N PHE A 70 2.13 9.31 -3.59
CA PHE A 70 0.87 8.70 -3.21
C PHE A 70 0.91 7.16 -3.19
N LEU A 71 1.60 6.55 -4.15
CA LEU A 71 1.82 5.10 -4.19
C LEU A 71 2.74 4.64 -3.07
N GLN A 72 3.81 5.37 -2.75
CA GLN A 72 4.66 5.07 -1.60
C GLN A 72 3.89 5.17 -0.27
N GLU A 73 3.02 6.16 -0.14
CA GLU A 73 2.19 6.36 1.04
C GLU A 73 1.14 5.25 1.18
N LYS A 74 0.65 4.69 0.07
CA LYS A 74 -0.16 3.47 0.08
C LYS A 74 0.66 2.19 0.29
N ALA A 75 1.90 2.09 -0.16
CA ALA A 75 2.75 0.92 0.03
C ALA A 75 3.16 0.73 1.50
N LYS A 76 3.15 1.80 2.29
CA LYS A 76 3.26 1.73 3.77
C LYS A 76 2.01 1.16 4.46
N ARG A 77 0.94 0.83 3.73
CA ARG A 77 -0.25 0.20 4.30
C ARG A 77 0.05 -1.25 4.65
N GLY A 78 0.49 -1.41 5.90
CA GLY A 78 0.36 -2.58 6.77
C GLY A 78 0.64 -3.95 6.18
N VAL A 79 1.68 -4.59 6.69
CA VAL A 79 1.77 -6.04 6.61
C VAL A 79 0.66 -6.62 7.49
N GLN A 80 -0.05 -7.64 7.00
CA GLN A 80 -1.04 -8.35 7.81
C GLN A 80 -0.30 -9.31 8.76
N TYR A 81 -0.59 -9.18 10.04
CA TYR A 81 -0.10 -10.05 11.09
C TYR A 81 -1.29 -10.77 11.74
N ALA A 82 -1.17 -12.08 11.89
CA ALA A 82 -2.04 -12.85 12.75
C ALA A 82 -1.39 -12.89 14.13
N VAL A 83 -2.10 -12.40 15.14
CA VAL A 83 -1.66 -12.45 16.53
C VAL A 83 -2.57 -13.39 17.29
N LYS A 84 -2.01 -14.52 17.75
CA LYS A 84 -2.69 -15.42 18.67
C LYS A 84 -2.39 -14.99 20.09
N ILE A 85 -3.44 -14.72 20.85
CA ILE A 85 -3.38 -14.24 22.23
C ILE A 85 -3.84 -15.37 23.13
N GLU A 86 -2.92 -15.87 23.96
CA GLU A 86 -3.21 -16.91 24.94
C GLU A 86 -3.23 -16.29 26.33
N PHE A 87 -4.30 -16.57 27.08
CA PHE A 87 -4.49 -16.07 28.43
C PHE A 87 -4.14 -17.16 29.44
N SER A 88 -3.45 -16.81 30.52
CA SER A 88 -3.19 -17.75 31.62
C SER A 88 -3.52 -17.13 32.98
N GLY A 89 -4.24 -17.87 33.83
CA GLY A 89 -4.68 -17.40 35.14
C GLY A 89 -5.89 -18.18 35.66
N ARG A 90 -6.19 -18.09 36.97
CA ARG A 90 -7.31 -18.82 37.60
C ARG A 90 -8.70 -18.42 37.06
N ARG A 91 -8.79 -17.29 36.38
CA ARG A 91 -10.00 -16.79 35.72
C ARG A 91 -9.73 -16.41 34.26
N ALA A 92 -8.70 -16.97 33.63
CA ALA A 92 -8.46 -16.73 32.21
C ALA A 92 -9.50 -17.51 31.38
N PRO A 93 -10.00 -16.94 30.27
CA PRO A 93 -10.84 -17.69 29.35
C PRO A 93 -9.97 -18.75 28.65
N GLU A 94 -10.47 -19.97 28.50
CA GLU A 94 -9.75 -21.05 27.78
C GLU A 94 -9.64 -20.79 26.27
N GLN A 95 -10.37 -19.80 25.75
CA GLN A 95 -10.36 -19.46 24.33
C GLN A 95 -9.15 -18.58 24.01
N ALA A 96 -8.30 -19.04 23.09
CA ALA A 96 -7.29 -18.21 22.47
C ALA A 96 -7.99 -17.18 21.56
N LEU A 97 -7.65 -15.91 21.71
CA LEU A 97 -8.16 -14.84 20.87
C LEU A 97 -7.21 -14.67 19.68
N GLU A 98 -7.68 -14.99 18.48
CA GLU A 98 -6.94 -14.77 17.24
C GLU A 98 -7.38 -13.45 16.61
N VAL A 99 -6.45 -12.50 16.51
CA VAL A 99 -6.71 -11.18 15.96
C VAL A 99 -5.87 -11.00 14.70
N ASN A 100 -6.53 -10.64 13.61
CA ASN A 100 -5.86 -10.26 12.36
C ASN A 100 -5.68 -8.74 12.34
N LEU A 101 -4.43 -8.29 12.41
CA LEU A 101 -4.07 -6.88 12.53
C LEU A 101 -3.31 -6.42 11.28
N LEU A 102 -3.64 -5.23 10.81
CA LEU A 102 -2.90 -4.56 9.73
C LEU A 102 -1.92 -3.57 10.38
N ALA A 103 -0.65 -3.94 10.45
CA ALA A 103 0.36 -3.17 11.19
C ALA A 103 1.61 -2.92 10.36
N GLN A 104 2.35 -1.86 10.69
CA GLN A 104 3.55 -1.52 9.92
C GLN A 104 4.75 -2.39 10.30
N SER A 105 4.77 -2.92 11.52
CA SER A 105 5.81 -3.81 12.05
C SER A 105 5.21 -4.85 13.00
N GLU A 106 5.98 -5.89 13.31
CA GLU A 106 5.61 -6.89 14.33
C GLU A 106 5.41 -6.24 15.71
N GLU A 107 6.22 -5.23 16.04
CA GLU A 107 6.12 -4.49 17.30
C GLU A 107 4.82 -3.65 17.37
N ASP A 108 4.44 -2.99 16.27
CA ASP A 108 3.17 -2.27 16.15
C ASP A 108 1.97 -3.22 16.24
N ALA A 109 2.04 -4.38 15.59
CA ALA A 109 1.01 -5.44 15.71
C ALA A 109 0.87 -5.92 17.15
N ARG A 110 1.98 -6.11 17.86
CA ARG A 110 1.99 -6.55 19.26
C ARG A 110 1.41 -5.49 20.19
N GLN A 111 1.72 -4.21 19.96
CA GLN A 111 1.19 -3.12 20.76
C GLN A 111 -0.33 -2.97 20.59
N GLN A 112 -0.83 -3.06 19.35
CA GLN A 112 -2.26 -3.04 19.05
C GLN A 112 -2.99 -4.26 19.64
N ALA A 113 -2.39 -5.45 19.51
CA ALA A 113 -2.92 -6.68 20.13
C ALA A 113 -2.97 -6.58 21.66
N SER A 114 -1.98 -5.94 22.28
CA SER A 114 -1.95 -5.73 23.73
C SER A 114 -3.11 -4.84 24.20
N GLN A 115 -3.37 -3.74 23.49
CA GLN A 115 -4.48 -2.85 23.82
C GLN A 115 -5.83 -3.56 23.70
N GLN A 116 -6.05 -4.36 22.65
CA GLN A 116 -7.27 -5.15 22.50
C GLN A 116 -7.40 -6.24 23.56
N ALA A 117 -6.30 -6.90 23.93
CA ALA A 117 -6.30 -7.90 24.99
C ALA A 117 -6.66 -7.29 26.35
N GLU A 118 -6.11 -6.12 26.67
CA GLU A 118 -6.42 -5.39 27.90
C GLU A 118 -7.88 -4.94 27.94
N GLU A 119 -8.40 -4.40 26.83
CA GLU A 119 -9.81 -4.01 26.73
C GLU A 119 -10.73 -5.23 26.91
N TYR A 120 -10.43 -6.35 26.25
CA TYR A 120 -11.19 -7.59 26.38
C TYR A 120 -11.17 -8.14 27.81
N LEU A 121 -10.00 -8.21 28.45
CA LEU A 121 -9.87 -8.65 29.84
C LEU A 121 -10.61 -7.73 30.81
N GLY A 122 -10.54 -6.41 30.58
CA GLY A 122 -11.25 -5.41 31.37
C GLY A 122 -12.77 -5.54 31.26
N GLN A 123 -13.30 -5.76 30.05
CA GLN A 123 -14.73 -6.00 29.82
C GLN A 123 -15.23 -7.28 30.49
N GLN A 124 -14.40 -8.32 30.55
CA GLN A 124 -14.75 -9.61 31.16
C GLN A 124 -14.45 -9.69 32.67
N GLY A 125 -13.80 -8.67 33.26
CA GLY A 125 -13.40 -8.67 34.67
C GLY A 125 -12.38 -9.77 35.02
N LEU A 126 -11.53 -10.15 34.06
CA LEU A 126 -10.59 -11.26 34.20
C LEU A 126 -9.21 -10.74 34.59
N ALA A 127 -8.53 -11.47 35.48
CA ALA A 127 -7.17 -11.18 35.89
C ALA A 127 -6.27 -12.36 35.48
N GLY A 128 -5.28 -12.08 34.64
CA GLY A 128 -4.35 -13.08 34.12
C GLY A 128 -3.16 -12.44 33.41
N SER A 129 -2.16 -13.25 33.10
CA SER A 129 -1.08 -12.86 32.20
C SER A 129 -1.44 -13.21 30.76
N VAL A 130 -0.95 -12.38 29.83
CA VAL A 130 -1.21 -12.50 28.40
C VAL A 130 0.09 -12.88 27.70
N GLN A 131 0.04 -13.91 26.85
CA GLN A 131 1.13 -14.28 25.95
C GLN A 131 0.71 -14.01 24.51
N PHE A 132 1.61 -13.40 23.75
CA PHE A 132 1.36 -12.99 22.36
C PHE A 132 2.25 -13.80 21.43
N TYR A 133 1.64 -14.44 20.43
CA TYR A 133 2.34 -15.13 19.35
C TYR A 133 2.00 -14.41 18.05
N VAL A 134 3.00 -13.74 17.47
CA VAL A 134 2.83 -12.94 16.25
C VAL A 134 3.38 -13.71 15.06
N ALA A 135 2.56 -13.85 14.02
CA ALA A 135 2.97 -14.44 12.75
C ALA A 135 2.60 -13.50 11.59
N GLU A 136 3.55 -13.25 10.70
CA GLU A 136 3.26 -12.56 9.45
C GLU A 136 2.45 -13.50 8.54
N CYS A 137 1.27 -13.07 8.08
CA CYS A 137 0.36 -13.93 7.31
C CYS A 137 0.97 -14.42 5.97
N ARG A 138 2.04 -13.79 5.50
CA ARG A 138 2.78 -14.17 4.28
C ARG A 138 3.69 -15.41 4.46
N LYS A 139 3.81 -15.94 5.68
CA LYS A 139 4.68 -17.07 6.06
C LYS A 139 3.94 -18.30 6.60
N LEU A 140 2.61 -18.36 6.48
CA LEU A 140 1.86 -19.58 6.75
C LEU A 140 1.85 -20.40 5.45
N PRO A 141 2.43 -21.62 5.44
CA PRO A 141 2.44 -22.49 4.26
C PRO A 141 1.04 -22.94 3.84
#